data_AF-A0A7C7U4G6-F1
#
_entry.id   AF-A0A7C7U4G6-F1
#
_cell.length_a   1.000
_cell.length_b   1.000
_cell.length_c   1.000
_cell.angle_alpha   90.00
_cell.angle_beta   90.00
_cell.angle_gamma   90.00
#
_symmetry.space_group_name_H-M   'P 1'
#
loop_
_entity.id
_entity.type
_entity.pdbx_description
1 polymer ?
#
loop_
_entity_poly.entity_id
_entity_poly.type
_entity_poly.pdbx_seq_one_letter_code
_entity_poly.pdbx_strand_id
1 'polypeptide(L)' 'MGQPSIAVSLEHRPAVHEIPMGSGEEPPPVTLLELVEAVSEFSESEQEVLATVVYMVNSGRVQLSANFSDTPVEQLCS' A
#
# COMPACT_ATOMS: atom_id res chain seq x y z
N MET A 1 -34.74 0.47 28.81
CA MET A 1 -33.93 -0.75 28.85
C MET A 1 -32.75 -0.51 27.91
N GLY A 2 -31.54 -0.28 28.44
CA GLY A 2 -30.37 0.09 27.65
C GLY A 2 -29.65 -1.15 27.12
N GLN A 3 -29.34 -1.18 25.81
CA GLN A 3 -28.53 -2.25 25.23
C GLN A 3 -27.10 -2.20 25.79
N PRO A 4 -26.51 -3.33 26.20
CA PRO A 4 -25.09 -3.39 26.51
C PRO A 4 -24.29 -3.23 25.21
N SER A 5 -23.59 -2.11 25.08
CA SER A 5 -22.61 -1.90 24.00
C SER A 5 -21.31 -2.60 24.39
N ILE A 6 -20.96 -3.67 23.69
CA ILE A 6 -19.68 -4.36 23.87
C ILE A 6 -18.66 -3.64 23.00
N ALA A 7 -17.78 -2.88 23.65
CA ALA A 7 -16.58 -2.36 23.02
C ALA A 7 -15.61 -3.54 22.84
N VAL A 8 -15.51 -4.06 21.61
CA VAL A 8 -14.48 -5.05 21.26
C VAL A 8 -13.21 -4.26 20.94
N SER A 9 -12.18 -4.43 21.78
CA SER A 9 -10.84 -3.94 21.47
C SER A 9 -10.29 -4.74 20.29
N LEU A 10 -10.50 -4.22 19.08
CA LEU A 10 -9.89 -4.78 17.87
C LEU A 10 -8.44 -4.31 17.83
N GLU A 11 -7.56 -5.16 18.35
CA GLU A 11 -6.12 -5.01 18.17
C GLU A 11 -5.83 -5.19 16.67
N HIS A 12 -5.62 -4.08 15.94
CA HIS A 12 -5.18 -4.15 14.55
C HIS A 12 -3.73 -4.64 14.52
N ARG A 13 -3.54 -5.96 14.57
CA ARG A 13 -2.28 -6.60 14.17
C ARG A 13 -2.34 -6.75 12.65
N PRO A 14 -1.61 -5.93 11.87
CA PRO A 14 -1.42 -6.23 10.46
C PRO A 14 -0.63 -7.54 10.41
N ALA A 15 -1.35 -8.67 10.29
CA ALA A 15 -0.74 -9.93 9.94
C ALA A 15 -0.32 -9.78 8.47
N VAL A 16 0.90 -9.28 8.25
CA VAL A 16 1.54 -9.31 6.94
C VAL A 16 1.79 -10.78 6.66
N HIS A 17 0.84 -11.42 5.97
CA HIS A 17 1.06 -12.75 5.44
C HIS A 17 2.08 -12.60 4.31
N GLU A 18 3.33 -12.94 4.61
CA GLU A 18 4.36 -13.07 3.59
C GLU A 18 3.92 -14.23 2.68
N ILE A 19 3.35 -13.89 1.52
CA ILE A 19 3.05 -14.88 0.49
C ILE A 19 4.42 -15.40 0.04
N PRO A 20 4.72 -16.71 0.19
CA PRO A 20 5.98 -17.23 -0.27
C PRO A 20 6.03 -17.08 -1.79
N MET A 21 6.73 -16.05 -2.27
CA MET A 21 7.03 -15.91 -3.70
C MET A 21 7.89 -17.11 -4.07
N GLY A 22 7.39 -17.91 -5.02
CA GLY A 22 8.06 -19.10 -5.50
C GLY A 22 9.52 -18.81 -5.87
N SER A 23 10.39 -19.77 -5.56
CA SER A 23 11.84 -19.71 -5.71
C SER A 23 12.31 -19.05 -7.01
N GLY A 24 13.01 -17.90 -6.90
CA GLY A 24 14.22 -17.67 -7.69
C GLY A 24 14.40 -16.37 -8.47
N GLU A 25 13.38 -15.54 -8.66
CA GLU A 25 13.54 -14.28 -9.41
C GLU A 25 12.78 -13.16 -8.70
N GLU A 26 13.51 -12.13 -8.25
CA GLU A 26 12.86 -10.88 -7.86
C GLU A 26 12.14 -10.33 -9.11
N PRO A 27 10.85 -9.96 -9.00
CA PRO A 27 10.14 -9.38 -10.12
C PRO A 27 10.92 -8.15 -10.64
N PRO A 28 10.99 -7.96 -11.97
CA PRO A 28 11.71 -6.84 -12.53
C PRO A 28 11.14 -5.53 -11.98
N PRO A 29 11.98 -4.50 -11.78
CA PRO A 29 11.48 -3.20 -11.36
C PRO A 29 10.50 -2.66 -12.40
N VAL A 30 9.36 -2.19 -11.93
CA VAL A 30 8.34 -1.53 -12.74
C VAL A 30 8.39 -0.02 -12.52
N THR A 31 7.86 0.74 -13.47
CA THR A 31 7.68 2.17 -13.33
C THR A 31 6.52 2.51 -12.38
N LEU A 32 6.52 3.71 -11.82
CA LEU A 32 5.40 4.19 -11.02
C LEU A 32 4.10 4.25 -11.83
N LEU A 33 4.19 4.51 -13.14
CA LEU A 33 3.04 4.52 -14.03
C LEU A 33 2.41 3.12 -14.15
N GLU A 34 3.21 2.09 -14.40
CA GLU A 34 2.72 0.70 -14.46
C GLU A 34 2.06 0.26 -13.14
N LEU A 35 2.62 0.68 -12.00
CA LEU A 35 1.99 0.44 -10.70
C LEU A 35 0.62 1.13 -10.59
N VAL A 36 0.53 2.41 -10.98
CA VAL A 36 -0.72 3.18 -10.94
C VAL A 36 -1.77 2.58 -11.88
N GLU A 37 -1.39 2.18 -13.08
CA GLU A 37 -2.27 1.51 -14.04
C GLU A 37 -2.82 0.21 -13.46
N ALA A 38 -1.95 -0.66 -12.93
CA ALA A 38 -2.36 -1.92 -12.32
C ALA A 38 -3.32 -1.74 -11.14
N VAL A 39 -3.09 -0.74 -10.28
CA VAL A 39 -4.00 -0.44 -9.16
C VAL A 39 -5.33 0.13 -9.66
N SER A 40 -5.30 0.93 -10.73
CA SER A 40 -6.49 1.52 -11.33
C SER A 40 -7.45 0.46 -11.88
N GLU A 41 -6.97 -0.71 -12.32
CA GLU A 41 -7.81 -1.81 -12.79
C GLU A 41 -8.70 -2.40 -11.68
N PHE A 42 -8.34 -2.19 -10.40
CA PHE A 42 -9.06 -2.72 -9.23
C PHE A 42 -9.68 -1.63 -8.34
N SER A 43 -9.59 -0.36 -8.74
CA SER A 43 -10.07 0.78 -7.96
C SER A 43 -11.29 1.41 -8.61
N GLU A 44 -12.24 1.88 -7.81
CA GLU A 44 -13.46 2.54 -8.30
C GLU A 44 -13.29 4.06 -8.46
N SER A 45 -12.20 4.63 -7.92
CA SER A 45 -11.91 6.07 -8.02
C SER A 45 -10.42 6.41 -7.98
N GLU A 46 -10.06 7.59 -8.49
CA GLU A 46 -8.69 8.13 -8.41
C GLU A 46 -8.21 8.26 -6.96
N GLN A 47 -9.12 8.56 -6.02
CA GLN A 47 -8.79 8.67 -4.61
C GLN A 47 -8.39 7.31 -4.01
N GLU A 48 -9.04 6.23 -4.42
CA GLU A 48 -8.68 4.87 -4.01
C GLU A 48 -7.33 4.45 -4.59
N VAL A 49 -7.06 4.79 -5.86
CA VAL A 49 -5.75 4.54 -6.49
C VAL A 49 -4.65 5.22 -5.69
N LEU A 50 -4.80 6.51 -5.42
CA LEU A 50 -3.82 7.29 -4.66
C LEU A 50 -3.64 6.73 -3.25
N ALA A 51 -4.72 6.47 -2.52
CA ALA A 51 -4.66 5.93 -1.17
C ALA A 51 -3.92 4.58 -1.12
N THR A 52 -4.19 3.71 -2.10
CA THR A 52 -3.57 2.39 -2.20
C THR A 52 -2.09 2.48 -2.55
N VAL A 53 -1.71 3.29 -3.55
CA VAL A 53 -0.31 3.49 -3.95
C VAL A 53 0.49 4.12 -2.81
N VAL A 54 -0.04 5.17 -2.16
CA VAL A 54 0.59 5.82 -1.01
C VAL A 54 0.79 4.82 0.14
N TYR A 55 -0.23 4.00 0.43
CA TYR A 55 -0.10 2.95 1.44
C TYR A 55 1.00 1.94 1.09
N MET A 56 1.05 1.45 -0.16
CA MET A 56 2.06 0.48 -0.57
C MET A 56 3.49 1.03 -0.44
N VAL A 57 3.71 2.30 -0.80
CA VAL A 57 5.01 2.96 -0.65
C VAL A 57 5.35 3.18 0.82
N ASN A 58 4.44 3.81 1.59
CA ASN A 58 4.69 4.14 3.00
C ASN A 58 4.83 2.88 3.90
N SER A 59 4.21 1.77 3.52
CA SER A 59 4.33 0.49 4.24
C SER A 59 5.57 -0.32 3.84
N GLY A 60 6.33 0.12 2.83
CA GLY A 60 7.50 -0.60 2.32
C GLY A 60 7.15 -1.84 1.48
N ARG A 61 5.88 -2.05 1.12
CA ARG A 61 5.45 -3.10 0.18
C ARG A 61 5.92 -2.83 -1.24
N VAL A 62 6.06 -1.55 -1.58
CA VAL A 62 6.70 -1.05 -2.79
C VAL A 62 7.83 -0.13 -2.37
N GLN A 63 9.00 -0.32 -2.95
CA GLN A 63 10.14 0.56 -2.76
C GLN A 63 10.42 1.31 -4.06
N LEU A 64 10.46 2.65 -3.99
CA LEU A 64 10.86 3.47 -5.12
C LEU A 64 12.39 3.37 -5.25
N SER A 65 12.86 2.97 -6.44
CA SER A 65 14.27 2.67 -6.71
C SER A 65 15.12 3.88 -7.11
N ALA A 66 14.57 5.09 -7.07
CA ALA A 66 15.36 6.34 -7.18
C ALA A 66 15.69 6.90 -5.79
N ASN A 67 16.66 7.82 -5.71
CA ASN A 67 17.13 8.42 -4.46
C ASN A 67 16.07 9.40 -3.87
N PHE A 68 14.99 8.85 -3.34
CA PHE A 68 13.93 9.56 -2.61
C PHE A 68 14.11 9.48 -1.09
N SER A 69 15.33 9.16 -0.63
CA SER A 69 15.64 8.66 0.72
C SER A 69 15.16 9.50 1.92
N ASP A 70 14.62 10.70 1.72
CA ASP A 70 14.12 11.55 2.80
C ASP A 70 12.86 12.36 2.45
N THR A 71 12.19 12.06 1.32
CA THR A 71 11.05 12.87 0.86
C THR A 71 9.75 12.08 1.04
N PRO A 72 8.86 12.48 1.97
CA PRO A 72 7.54 11.88 2.10
C PRO A 72 6.77 12.00 0.78
N VAL A 73 5.94 11.01 0.45
CA VAL A 73 5.15 11.00 -0.79
C VAL A 73 4.30 12.27 -0.96
N GLU A 74 3.84 12.86 0.13
CA GLU A 74 3.11 14.14 0.15
C GLU A 74 3.90 15.32 -0.45
N GLN A 75 5.24 15.25 -0.45
CA GLN A 75 6.12 16.27 -1.02
C GLN A 75 6.49 16.00 -2.48
N LEU A 76 6.03 14.90 -3.10
CA LEU A 76 6.23 14.62 -4.52
C LEU A 76 5.17 15.29 -5.43
N CYS A 77 4.06 15.74 -4.85
CA CYS A 77 2.92 16.30 -5.57
C CYS A 77 2.97 17.84 -5.71
N SER A 78 4.12 18.48 -5.41
CA SER A 78 4.31 19.94 -5.51
C SER A 78 4.75 20.41 -6.89
#